data_AF-A0A963SET2-F1
#
_entry.id   AF-A0A963SET2-F1
#
_cell.length_a   1.000
_cell.length_b   1.000
_cell.length_c   1.000
_cell.angle_alpha   90.00
_cell.angle_beta   90.00
_cell.angle_gamma   90.00
#
_symmetry.space_group_name_H-M   'P 1'
#
loop_
_entity.id
_entity.type
_entity.pdbx_description
1 polymer ?
#
loop_
_entity_poly.entity_id
_entity_poly.type
_entity_poly.pdbx_seq_one_letter_code
_entity_poly.pdbx_strand_id
1 'polypeptide(L)'
;MWGGRFADGPSAIMREINASIPFDKALWRQDIAGSKAHVAMLAQQGIVTAEDAATISDGLDAVAAEYEADGVPEDWDLEDIHMTTESRLAQIVGPA
;
A
#
# COMPACT_ATOMS: atom_id res chain seq x y z
N MET A 1 -1.58 9.24 1.12
CA MET A 1 -2.02 9.64 2.49
C MET A 1 -1.54 11.05 2.88
N TRP A 2 -1.87 11.52 4.09
CA TRP A 2 -2.04 12.94 4.46
C TRP A 2 -0.72 13.72 4.65
N GLY A 3 -0.09 14.14 3.55
CA GLY A 3 1.12 15.00 3.59
C GLY A 3 0.91 16.45 3.17
N GLY A 4 -0.19 16.77 2.49
CA GLY A 4 -0.36 18.07 1.82
C GLY A 4 -0.75 19.26 2.71
N ARG A 5 -0.93 19.06 4.02
CA ARG A 5 -1.45 20.08 4.95
C ARG A 5 -0.36 20.86 5.68
N PHE A 6 0.81 20.27 5.88
CA PHE A 6 1.91 20.83 6.67
C PHE A 6 3.07 21.28 5.76
N ALA A 7 3.77 22.33 6.16
CA ALA A 7 4.92 22.84 5.41
C ALA A 7 6.16 21.94 5.54
N ASP A 8 6.26 21.24 6.67
CA ASP A 8 7.34 20.31 7.00
C ASP A 8 6.78 18.93 7.38
N GLY A 9 7.63 17.91 7.30
CA GLY A 9 7.29 16.55 7.72
C GLY A 9 7.16 16.41 9.25
N PRO A 10 6.61 15.27 9.71
CA PRO A 10 6.49 14.98 11.13
C PRO A 10 7.87 14.93 11.82
N SER A 11 7.91 15.36 13.08
CA SER A 11 9.10 15.21 13.92
C SER A 11 9.47 13.73 14.09
N ALA A 12 10.73 13.42 14.40
CA ALA A 12 11.19 12.04 14.59
C ALA A 12 10.36 11.30 15.65
N ILE A 13 10.09 11.95 16.79
CA ILE A 13 9.27 11.36 17.86
C ILE A 13 7.82 11.11 17.41
N MET A 14 7.26 11.95 16.54
CA MET A 14 5.91 11.72 16.01
C MET A 14 5.89 10.50 15.10
N ARG A 15 6.91 10.30 14.26
CA ARG A 15 7.03 9.09 13.42
C ARG A 15 7.12 7.83 14.27
N GLU A 16 7.97 7.83 15.29
CA GLU A 16 8.17 6.67 16.17
C GLU A 16 6.91 6.25 16.93
N ILE A 17 6.09 7.20 17.41
CA ILE A 17 4.86 6.86 18.14
C ILE A 17 3.66 6.58 17.24
N ASN A 18 3.72 7.02 15.97
CA ASN A 18 2.61 6.91 15.03
C ASN A 18 2.71 5.67 14.14
N ALA A 19 3.92 5.23 13.81
CA ALA A 19 4.12 4.07 12.97
C ALA A 19 3.55 2.79 13.60
N SER A 20 2.67 2.11 12.85
CA SER A 20 2.08 0.83 13.21
C SER A 20 2.69 -0.35 12.44
N ILE A 21 3.54 -0.08 11.44
CA ILE A 21 4.19 -1.11 10.61
C ILE A 21 4.85 -2.27 11.39
N PRO A 22 5.47 -2.07 12.58
CA PRO A 22 6.11 -3.20 13.29
C PRO A 22 5.12 -4.29 13.73
N PHE A 23 3.82 -3.99 13.84
CA PHE A 23 2.80 -4.95 14.26
C PHE A 23 1.65 -5.15 13.25
N ASP A 24 1.24 -4.11 12.53
CA ASP A 24 0.12 -4.22 11.58
C ASP A 24 0.50 -4.95 10.28
N LYS A 25 1.80 -5.12 9.99
CA LYS A 25 2.29 -5.94 8.88
C LYS A 25 1.75 -7.37 8.88
N ALA A 26 1.31 -7.88 10.03
CA ALA A 26 0.62 -9.16 10.13
C ALA A 26 -0.69 -9.21 9.31
N LEU A 27 -1.26 -8.05 8.97
CA LEU A 27 -2.51 -7.87 8.24
C LEU A 27 -2.32 -7.73 6.71
N TRP A 28 -1.11 -7.94 6.19
CA TRP A 28 -0.83 -7.72 4.76
C TRP A 28 -1.76 -8.51 3.82
N ARG A 29 -2.18 -9.73 4.23
CA ARG A 29 -3.10 -10.55 3.42
C ARG A 29 -4.48 -9.91 3.30
N GLN A 30 -4.96 -9.32 4.40
CA GLN A 30 -6.24 -8.62 4.45
C GLN A 30 -6.17 -7.31 3.67
N ASP A 31 -5.06 -6.58 3.80
CA ASP A 31 -4.80 -5.34 3.05
C ASP A 31 -4.81 -5.56 1.53
N ILE A 32 -4.08 -6.57 1.05
CA ILE A 32 -4.06 -6.93 -0.37
C ILE A 32 -5.44 -7.41 -0.84
N ALA A 33 -6.11 -8.28 -0.09
CA ALA A 33 -7.44 -8.77 -0.46
C ALA A 33 -8.46 -7.63 -0.56
N GLY A 34 -8.43 -6.69 0.40
CA GLY A 34 -9.25 -5.48 0.39
C GLY A 34 -8.94 -4.58 -0.80
N SER A 35 -7.66 -4.38 -1.10
CA SER A 35 -7.20 -3.58 -2.24
C SER A 35 -7.64 -4.15 -3.58
N LYS A 36 -7.56 -5.47 -3.78
CA LYS A 36 -8.06 -6.15 -4.98
C LYS A 36 -9.57 -6.00 -5.13
N ALA A 37 -10.33 -6.16 -4.04
CA ALA A 37 -11.78 -5.94 -4.06
C ALA A 37 -12.13 -4.48 -4.39
N HIS A 38 -11.35 -3.53 -3.85
CA HIS A 38 -11.54 -2.11 -4.11
C HIS A 38 -11.30 -1.76 -5.58
N VAL A 39 -10.17 -2.18 -6.17
CA VAL A 39 -9.90 -1.87 -7.59
C VAL A 39 -10.90 -2.51 -8.55
N ALA A 40 -11.36 -3.72 -8.24
CA ALA A 40 -12.44 -4.37 -9.01
C ALA A 40 -13.73 -3.55 -8.97
N MET A 41 -14.09 -3.01 -7.80
CA MET A 41 -15.23 -2.11 -7.66
C MET A 41 -15.02 -0.80 -8.44
N LEU A 42 -13.84 -0.18 -8.36
CA LEU A 42 -13.53 1.05 -9.11
C LEU A 42 -13.69 0.86 -10.63
N ALA A 43 -13.25 -0.29 -11.15
CA ALA A 43 -13.45 -0.64 -12.57
C ALA A 43 -14.93 -0.80 -12.92
N GLN A 44 -15.71 -1.45 -12.05
CA GLN A 44 -17.14 -1.62 -12.25
C GLN A 44 -17.89 -0.28 -12.25
N GLN A 45 -17.42 0.70 -11.48
CA GLN A 45 -17.98 2.06 -11.46
C GLN A 45 -17.44 2.94 -12.62
N GLY A 46 -16.52 2.44 -13.44
CA GLY A 46 -15.89 3.21 -14.51
C GLY A 46 -14.97 4.33 -14.02
N ILE A 47 -14.48 4.25 -12.78
CA ILE A 47 -13.53 5.22 -12.21
C ILE A 47 -12.11 4.96 -12.75
N VAL A 48 -11.77 3.68 -12.94
CA VAL A 48 -10.54 3.23 -13.61
C VAL A 48 -10.90 2.35 -14.79
N THR A 49 -10.01 2.24 -15.77
CA THR A 49 -10.24 1.33 -16.90
C THR A 49 -10.10 -0.13 -16.44
N ALA A 50 -10.68 -1.06 -17.21
CA ALA A 50 -10.50 -2.49 -16.95
C ALA A 50 -9.03 -2.92 -17.09
N GLU A 51 -8.26 -2.25 -17.95
CA GLU A 51 -6.84 -2.48 -18.15
C GLU A 51 -6.01 -2.02 -16.95
N ASP A 52 -6.28 -0.82 -16.42
CA ASP A 52 -5.62 -0.32 -15.20
C ASP A 52 -5.96 -1.20 -14.00
N ALA A 53 -7.21 -1.64 -13.89
CA ALA A 53 -7.65 -2.50 -12.80
C ALA A 53 -6.97 -3.89 -12.84
N ALA A 54 -6.79 -4.46 -14.03
CA ALA A 54 -6.04 -5.69 -14.21
C ALA A 54 -4.56 -5.49 -13.83
N THR A 55 -3.96 -4.40 -14.31
CA THR A 55 -2.55 -4.04 -14.01
C THR A 55 -2.32 -3.90 -12.50
N ILE A 56 -3.21 -3.19 -11.79
CA ILE A 56 -3.14 -3.03 -10.34
C ILE A 56 -3.33 -4.37 -9.63
N SER A 57 -4.31 -5.17 -10.05
CA SER A 57 -4.57 -6.49 -9.45
C SER A 57 -3.37 -7.43 -9.59
N ASP A 58 -2.75 -7.47 -10.77
CA ASP A 58 -1.57 -8.30 -11.02
C ASP A 58 -0.34 -7.77 -10.25
N GLY A 59 -0.20 -6.45 -10.14
CA GLY A 59 0.81 -5.82 -9.29
C GLY A 59 0.64 -6.21 -7.81
N LEU A 60 -0.58 -6.23 -7.30
CA LEU A 60 -0.89 -6.68 -5.93
C LEU A 60 -0.56 -8.17 -5.72
N ASP A 61 -0.74 -9.02 -6.73
CA ASP A 61 -0.32 -10.42 -6.67
C ASP A 61 1.21 -10.56 -6.63
N ALA A 62 1.95 -9.69 -7.34
CA ALA A 62 3.40 -9.65 -7.24
C ALA A 62 3.88 -9.20 -5.84
N VAL A 63 3.26 -8.16 -5.25
CA VAL A 63 3.55 -7.75 -3.86
C VAL A 63 3.27 -8.89 -2.88
N ALA A 64 2.15 -9.59 -3.03
CA ALA A 64 1.80 -10.74 -2.19
C ALA A 64 2.86 -11.84 -2.26
N ALA A 65 3.36 -12.14 -3.47
CA ALA A 65 4.41 -13.14 -3.66
C ALA A 65 5.73 -12.75 -2.96
N GLU A 66 6.12 -11.47 -3.02
CA GLU A 66 7.28 -10.95 -2.30
C GLU A 66 7.11 -11.07 -0.77
N TYR A 67 5.94 -10.68 -0.26
CA TYR A 67 5.66 -10.79 1.19
C TYR A 67 5.62 -12.23 1.69
N GLU A 68 5.16 -13.20 0.89
CA GLU A 68 5.24 -14.63 1.24
C GLU A 68 6.67 -15.15 1.25
N ALA A 69 7.51 -14.69 0.31
CA ALA A 69 8.88 -15.19 0.16
C ALA A 69 9.84 -14.57 1.20
N ASP A 70 9.79 -13.26 1.36
CA ASP A 70 10.80 -12.48 2.08
C ASP A 70 10.25 -11.84 3.37
N GLY A 71 8.93 -11.86 3.55
CA GLY A 71 8.23 -11.12 4.60
C GLY A 71 7.98 -9.66 4.21
N VAL A 72 7.12 -8.99 4.98
CA VAL A 72 6.85 -7.55 4.81
C VAL A 72 8.05 -6.76 5.33
N PRO A 73 8.65 -5.86 4.52
CA PRO A 73 9.73 -4.99 4.98
C PRO A 73 9.21 -4.01 6.05
N GLU A 74 10.05 -3.71 7.04
CA GLU A 74 9.76 -2.65 8.01
C GLU A 74 10.48 -1.37 7.60
N ASP A 75 9.73 -0.41 7.07
CA ASP A 75 10.20 0.95 6.82
C ASP A 75 9.39 1.92 7.69
N TRP A 76 10.05 2.56 8.66
CA TRP A 76 9.40 3.48 9.59
C TRP A 76 8.95 4.79 8.94
N ASP A 77 9.43 5.09 7.73
CA ASP A 77 8.93 6.20 6.93
C ASP A 77 7.63 5.83 6.19
N LEU A 78 7.29 4.54 6.10
CA LEU A 78 6.00 4.02 5.62
C LEU A 78 5.17 3.58 6.83
N GLU A 79 4.42 4.55 7.38
CA GLU A 79 3.76 4.50 8.69
C GLU A 79 3.07 3.16 9.02
N ASP A 80 2.42 2.53 8.04
CA ASP A 80 1.61 1.32 8.20
C ASP A 80 1.74 0.35 7.02
N ILE A 81 1.11 -0.82 7.16
CA ILE A 81 1.02 -1.83 6.10
C ILE A 81 0.41 -1.27 4.80
N HIS A 82 -0.55 -0.35 4.90
CA HIS A 82 -1.26 0.20 3.75
C HIS A 82 -0.32 1.03 2.88
N MET A 83 0.47 1.92 3.50
CA MET A 83 1.52 2.69 2.80
C MET A 83 2.61 1.79 2.25
N THR A 84 2.98 0.74 2.98
CA THR A 84 4.00 -0.21 2.54
C THR A 84 3.56 -0.92 1.25
N THR A 85 2.34 -1.44 1.23
CA THR A 85 1.74 -2.06 0.03
C THR A 85 1.57 -1.06 -1.12
N GLU A 86 1.03 0.14 -0.86
CA GLU A 86 0.82 1.18 -1.87
C GLU A 86 2.14 1.62 -2.52
N SER A 87 3.16 1.90 -1.69
CA SER A 87 4.50 2.30 -2.14
C SER A 87 5.14 1.19 -2.99
N ARG A 88 5.05 -0.07 -2.54
CA ARG A 88 5.61 -1.18 -3.30
C ARG A 88 4.88 -1.41 -4.62
N LEU A 89 3.55 -1.35 -4.61
CA LEU A 89 2.74 -1.44 -5.82
C LEU A 89 3.13 -0.36 -6.83
N ALA A 90 3.26 0.90 -6.40
CA ALA A 90 3.66 1.99 -7.28
C ALA A 90 5.05 1.80 -7.92
N GLN A 91 5.97 1.12 -7.23
CA GLN A 91 7.27 0.76 -7.79
C GLN A 91 7.16 -0.32 -8.89
N ILE A 92 6.12 -1.18 -8.83
CA ILE A 92 5.89 -2.27 -9.79
C ILE A 92 5.11 -1.77 -11.00
N VAL A 93 4.03 -1.03 -10.79
CA VAL A 93 3.08 -0.65 -11.86
C VAL A 93 3.17 0.82 -12.29
N GLY A 94 3.99 1.61 -11.61
CA GLY A 94 4.11 3.05 -11.84
C GLY A 94 3.25 3.88 -10.88
N PRO A 95 3.46 5.21 -10.84
CA PRO A 95 2.69 6.11 -9.99
C PRO A 95 1.23 6.21 -10.43
N ALA A 96 0.36 6.54 -9.47
CA ALA A 96 -1.04 6.91 -9.70
C ALA A 96 -1.18 8.23 -10.46
#